data_AF-A0A5X5NRI3-F1
#
_entry.id   AF-A0A5X5NRI3-F1
#
_cell.length_a   1.000
_cell.length_b   1.000
_cell.length_c   1.000
_cell.angle_alpha   90.00
_cell.angle_beta   90.00
_cell.angle_gamma   90.00
#
_symmetry.space_group_name_H-M   'P 1'
#
loop_
_entity.id
_entity.type
_entity.pdbx_description
1 polymer ?
#
loop_
_entity_poly.entity_id
_entity_poly.type
_entity_poly.pdbx_seq_one_letter_code
_entity_poly.pdbx_strand_id
1 'polypeptide(L)'
;MSNIDKQALLGADKHANQHRLSRLIIEANSAELRAIAEAVEQYTDQLIAALADSEKRIAELEARKVNLSKLSVGEVMYVSGFSRDYAEGWCAGNDNAIHEIRAAGIKVKES
;
A
#
# COMPACT_ATOMS: atom_id res chain seq x y z
N MET A 1 -4.33 1.88 23.06
CA MET A 1 -5.20 2.22 21.93
C MET A 1 -5.72 0.92 21.34
N SER A 2 -7.04 0.78 21.19
CA SER A 2 -7.62 -0.40 20.53
C SER A 2 -7.10 -0.46 19.09
N ASN A 3 -6.68 -1.65 18.66
CA ASN A 3 -6.25 -1.88 17.28
C ASN A 3 -7.54 -1.90 16.44
N ILE A 4 -7.85 -0.77 15.79
CA ILE A 4 -9.03 -0.67 14.94
C ILE A 4 -8.81 -1.58 13.74
N ASP A 5 -9.70 -2.55 13.55
CA ASP A 5 -9.72 -3.38 12.36
C ASP A 5 -10.22 -2.54 11.17
N LYS A 6 -9.27 -2.06 10.37
CA LYS A 6 -9.57 -1.25 9.18
C LYS A 6 -10.31 -2.03 8.11
N GLN A 7 -10.15 -3.36 8.04
CA GLN A 7 -10.87 -4.16 7.05
C GLN A 7 -12.35 -4.27 7.40
N ALA A 8 -12.68 -4.35 8.69
CA ALA A 8 -14.06 -4.30 9.15
C ALA A 8 -14.78 -3.02 8.70
N LEU A 9 -14.08 -1.86 8.73
CA LEU A 9 -14.60 -0.57 8.27
C LEU A 9 -14.89 -0.50 6.76
N LEU A 10 -14.29 -1.37 5.95
CA LEU A 10 -14.52 -1.45 4.50
C LEU A 10 -15.55 -2.53 4.12
N GLY A 11 -15.95 -3.39 5.08
CA GLY A 11 -16.78 -4.56 4.85
C GLY A 11 -18.23 -4.41 5.33
N ALA A 12 -18.77 -5.47 5.95
CA ALA A 12 -20.17 -5.54 6.38
C ALA A 12 -20.56 -4.44 7.38
N ASP A 13 -19.63 -3.98 8.22
CA ASP A 13 -19.91 -2.97 9.24
C ASP A 13 -20.18 -1.59 8.63
N LYS A 14 -19.60 -1.29 7.45
CA LYS A 14 -19.95 -0.09 6.67
C LYS A 14 -21.45 -0.07 6.38
N HIS A 15 -21.95 -1.15 5.78
CA HIS A 15 -23.34 -1.26 5.38
C HIS A 15 -24.30 -1.29 6.58
N ALA A 16 -23.90 -1.93 7.68
CA ALA A 16 -24.67 -1.93 8.92
C ALA A 16 -24.77 -0.53 9.55
N ASN A 17 -23.68 0.23 9.58
CA ASN A 17 -23.69 1.59 10.13
C ASN A 17 -24.46 2.57 9.24
N GLN A 18 -24.33 2.45 7.92
CA GLN A 18 -25.13 3.22 6.96
C GLN A 18 -26.62 2.96 7.15
N HIS A 19 -27.03 1.69 7.27
CA HIS A 19 -28.42 1.32 7.54
C HIS A 19 -28.95 1.86 8.88
N ARG A 20 -28.14 1.84 9.93
CA ARG A 20 -28.50 2.38 11.26
C ARG A 20 -28.68 3.89 11.23
N LEU A 21 -27.81 4.62 10.52
CA LEU A 21 -27.90 6.08 10.36
C LEU A 21 -29.11 6.48 9.51
N SER A 22 -29.33 5.81 8.38
CA SER A 22 -30.53 6.00 7.55
C SER A 22 -31.82 5.78 8.36
N ARG A 23 -31.85 4.77 9.23
CA ARG A 23 -32.99 4.54 10.14
C ARG A 23 -33.18 5.68 11.14
N LEU A 24 -32.11 6.14 11.78
CA LEU A 24 -32.14 7.29 12.70
C LEU A 24 -32.62 8.58 12.03
N ILE A 25 -32.21 8.83 10.79
CA ILE A 25 -32.64 10.02 10.00
C ILE A 25 -34.16 10.02 9.79
N ILE A 26 -34.74 8.85 9.51
CA ILE A 26 -36.19 8.68 9.29
C ILE A 26 -36.96 8.80 10.61
N GLU A 27 -36.45 8.21 11.68
CA GLU A 27 -37.12 8.14 12.99
C GLU A 27 -36.92 9.40 13.85
N ALA A 28 -35.94 10.25 13.53
CA ALA A 28 -35.66 11.47 14.28
C ALA A 28 -36.82 12.48 14.18
N ASN A 29 -37.36 12.88 15.34
CA ASN A 29 -38.43 13.87 15.47
C ASN A 29 -37.90 15.33 15.58
N SER A 30 -36.61 15.56 15.33
CA SER A 30 -36.01 16.88 15.27
C SER A 30 -35.28 17.07 13.94
N ALA A 31 -35.53 18.20 13.28
CA ALA A 31 -34.86 18.57 12.04
C ALA A 31 -33.34 18.76 12.23
N GLU A 32 -32.93 19.26 13.39
CA GLU A 32 -31.51 19.44 13.75
C GLU A 32 -30.82 18.10 13.90
N LEU A 33 -31.45 17.13 14.59
CA LEU A 33 -30.91 15.77 14.72
C LEU A 33 -30.80 15.07 13.36
N ARG A 34 -31.75 15.32 12.46
CA ARG A 34 -31.72 14.77 11.10
C ARG A 34 -30.53 15.33 10.30
N ALA A 35 -30.33 16.65 10.35
CA ALA A 35 -29.22 17.31 9.66
C ALA A 35 -27.85 16.85 10.20
N ILE A 36 -27.73 16.69 11.53
CA ILE A 36 -26.50 16.17 12.14
C ILE A 36 -26.25 14.71 11.73
N ALA A 37 -27.28 13.86 11.74
CA ALA A 37 -27.15 12.46 11.34
C ALA A 37 -26.74 12.33 9.86
N GLU A 38 -27.31 13.14 8.96
CA GLU A 38 -26.93 13.20 7.56
C GLU A 38 -25.48 13.68 7.36
N ALA A 39 -25.06 14.73 8.08
CA ALA A 39 -23.68 15.22 8.03
C ALA A 39 -22.67 14.17 8.54
N VAL A 40 -23.02 13.44 9.60
CA VAL A 40 -22.19 12.34 10.13
C VAL A 40 -22.11 11.19 9.13
N GLU A 41 -23.21 10.83 8.48
CA GLU A 41 -23.23 9.80 7.43
C GLU A 41 -22.30 10.19 6.27
N GLN A 42 -22.47 11.40 5.72
CA GLN A 42 -21.64 11.89 4.62
C GLN A 42 -20.16 11.95 4.98
N TYR A 43 -19.82 12.45 6.18
CA TYR A 43 -18.43 12.52 6.62
C TYR A 43 -17.82 11.13 6.82
N THR A 44 -18.60 10.18 7.36
CA THR A 44 -18.17 8.80 7.54
C THR A 44 -17.91 8.13 6.18
N ASP A 45 -18.78 8.34 5.19
CA ASP A 45 -18.58 7.82 3.84
C ASP A 45 -17.32 8.38 3.17
N GLN A 46 -17.04 9.67 3.34
CA GLN A 46 -15.81 10.29 2.83
C GLN A 46 -14.55 9.69 3.47
N LEU A 47 -14.56 9.48 4.79
CA LEU A 47 -13.44 8.86 5.51
C LEU A 47 -13.22 7.40 5.08
N ILE A 48 -14.30 6.64 4.89
CA ILE A 48 -14.23 5.25 4.42
C ILE A 48 -13.69 5.18 2.99
N ALA A 49 -14.13 6.08 2.10
CA ALA A 49 -13.61 6.15 0.74
C ALA A 49 -12.10 6.48 0.72
N ALA A 50 -11.69 7.49 1.49
CA ALA A 50 -10.27 7.86 1.61
C ALA A 50 -9.42 6.72 2.19
N LEU A 51 -9.97 5.98 3.18
CA LEU A 51 -9.31 4.79 3.73
C LEU A 51 -9.13 3.70 2.67
N ALA A 52 -10.18 3.40 1.90
CA ALA A 52 -10.13 2.40 0.83
C ALA A 52 -9.07 2.74 -0.22
N ASP A 53 -9.03 4.01 -0.66
CA ASP A 53 -8.05 4.49 -1.63
C ASP A 53 -6.62 4.41 -1.08
N SER A 54 -6.42 4.75 0.20
CA SER A 54 -5.12 4.65 0.86
C SER A 54 -4.65 3.19 0.97
N GLU A 55 -5.52 2.27 1.42
CA GLU A 55 -5.18 0.85 1.54
C GLU A 55 -4.87 0.24 0.17
N LYS A 56 -5.62 0.61 -0.87
CA LYS A 56 -5.30 0.23 -2.26
C LYS A 56 -3.93 0.75 -2.69
N ARG A 57 -3.61 2.02 -2.40
CA ARG A 57 -2.33 2.62 -2.76
C ARG A 57 -1.16 1.98 -2.02
N ILE A 58 -1.34 1.64 -0.75
CA ILE A 58 -0.35 0.90 0.05
C ILE A 58 -0.09 -0.46 -0.61
N ALA A 59 -1.14 -1.23 -0.91
CA ALA A 59 -1.00 -2.52 -1.58
C ALA A 59 -0.28 -2.41 -2.93
N GLU A 60 -0.60 -1.40 -3.75
CA GLU A 60 0.11 -1.12 -5.01
C GLU A 60 1.61 -0.87 -4.78
N LEU A 61 1.97 -0.08 -3.76
CA LEU A 61 3.36 0.24 -3.45
C LEU A 61 4.11 -0.97 -2.89
N GLU A 62 3.47 -1.75 -2.02
CA GLU A 62 4.04 -2.98 -1.45
C GLU A 62 4.22 -4.10 -2.49
N ALA A 63 3.46 -4.05 -3.58
CA ALA A 63 3.61 -4.97 -4.72
C ALA A 63 4.76 -4.57 -5.66
N ARG A 64 5.20 -3.30 -5.66
CA ARG A 64 6.31 -2.84 -6.50
C ARG A 64 7.60 -3.55 -6.11
N LYS A 65 8.41 -3.84 -7.12
CA LYS A 65 9.76 -4.38 -6.97
C LYS A 65 10.73 -3.53 -7.75
N VAL A 66 11.89 -3.26 -7.16
CA VAL A 66 13.01 -2.64 -7.88
C VAL A 66 13.52 -3.65 -8.91
N ASN A 67 13.63 -3.20 -10.16
CA ASN A 67 14.23 -3.99 -11.22
C ASN A 67 15.73 -3.72 -11.23
N LEU A 68 16.51 -4.66 -10.70
CA LEU A 68 17.96 -4.61 -10.68
C LEU A 68 18.48 -5.95 -11.19
N SER A 69 19.11 -5.94 -12.36
CA SER A 69 19.58 -7.16 -13.02
C SER A 69 20.69 -7.82 -12.21
N LYS A 70 20.59 -9.12 -11.97
CA LYS A 70 21.68 -9.92 -11.42
C LYS A 70 22.34 -10.72 -12.54
N LEU A 71 23.47 -10.22 -13.02
CA LEU A 71 24.31 -10.89 -14.01
C LEU A 71 25.47 -11.60 -13.31
N SER A 72 25.87 -12.75 -13.87
CA SER A 72 27.12 -13.41 -13.52
C SER A 72 28.33 -12.60 -14.00
N VAL A 73 29.48 -12.85 -13.38
CA VAL A 73 30.75 -12.23 -13.80
C VAL A 73 31.02 -12.46 -15.29
N GLY A 74 30.73 -13.67 -15.80
CA GLY A 74 30.91 -13.99 -17.22
C GLY A 74 30.01 -13.18 -18.16
N GLU A 75 28.75 -12.96 -17.78
CA GLU A 75 27.82 -12.12 -18.54
C GLU A 75 28.24 -10.66 -18.52
N VAL A 76 28.70 -10.14 -17.37
CA VAL A 76 29.23 -8.78 -17.26
C VAL A 76 30.47 -8.63 -18.12
N MET A 77 31.42 -9.57 -18.03
CA MET A 77 32.62 -9.60 -18.89
C MET A 77 32.24 -9.55 -20.37
N TYR A 78 31.24 -10.34 -20.79
CA TYR A 78 30.79 -10.35 -22.19
C TYR A 78 30.30 -8.97 -22.65
N VAL A 79 29.53 -8.25 -21.83
CA VAL A 79 28.98 -6.93 -22.19
C VAL A 79 29.95 -5.76 -21.92
N SER A 80 31.00 -5.98 -21.14
CA SER A 80 31.92 -4.93 -20.68
C SER A 80 33.33 -4.99 -21.29
N GLY A 81 33.54 -5.78 -22.36
CA GLY A 81 34.85 -5.89 -23.02
C GLY A 81 35.85 -6.81 -22.29
N PHE A 82 35.35 -7.83 -21.60
CA PHE A 82 36.10 -8.93 -20.98
C PHE A 82 37.11 -8.57 -19.88
N SER A 83 36.99 -7.38 -19.28
CA SER A 83 37.74 -7.05 -18.06
C SER A 83 37.17 -7.80 -16.86
N ARG A 84 37.97 -8.71 -16.29
CA ARG A 84 37.58 -9.51 -15.13
C ARG A 84 37.46 -8.66 -13.86
N ASP A 85 38.46 -7.83 -13.56
CA ASP A 85 38.47 -6.99 -12.36
C ASP A 85 37.28 -6.03 -12.33
N TYR A 86 36.94 -5.46 -13.50
CA TYR A 86 35.74 -4.64 -13.64
C TYR A 86 34.46 -5.46 -13.38
N ALA A 87 34.34 -6.64 -13.97
CA ALA A 87 33.16 -7.47 -13.83
C ALA A 87 32.94 -7.96 -12.39
N GLU A 88 34.01 -8.37 -11.71
CA GLU A 88 33.95 -8.75 -10.29
C GLU A 88 33.56 -7.57 -9.41
N GLY A 89 34.14 -6.38 -9.65
CA GLY A 89 33.77 -5.15 -8.94
C GLY A 89 32.31 -4.74 -9.17
N TRP A 90 31.81 -4.85 -10.40
CA TRP A 90 30.41 -4.58 -10.73
C TRP A 90 29.48 -5.55 -10.01
N CYS A 91 29.75 -6.86 -10.05
CA CYS A 91 28.93 -7.87 -9.38
C CYS A 91 28.90 -7.66 -7.86
N ALA A 92 30.06 -7.38 -7.24
CA ALA A 92 30.15 -7.10 -5.82
C ALA A 92 29.37 -5.83 -5.42
N GLY A 93 29.49 -4.76 -6.22
CA GLY A 93 28.72 -3.54 -6.01
C GLY A 93 27.21 -3.76 -6.18
N ASN A 94 26.80 -4.57 -7.14
CA ASN A 94 25.40 -4.89 -7.39
C ASN A 94 24.80 -5.74 -6.25
N ASP A 95 25.54 -6.72 -5.74
CA ASP A 95 25.12 -7.50 -4.57
C ASP A 95 24.98 -6.62 -3.31
N ASN A 96 25.90 -5.67 -3.11
CA ASN A 96 25.79 -4.70 -2.02
C ASN A 96 24.56 -3.80 -2.19
N ALA A 97 24.28 -3.31 -3.41
CA ALA A 97 23.08 -2.52 -3.67
C ALA A 97 21.79 -3.32 -3.39
N ILE A 98 21.72 -4.59 -3.82
CA ILE A 98 20.59 -5.48 -3.51
C ILE A 98 20.42 -5.66 -2.00
N HIS A 99 21.52 -5.85 -1.27
CA HIS A 99 21.50 -5.96 0.18
C HIS A 99 20.90 -4.72 0.84
N GLU A 100 21.39 -3.52 0.51
CA GLU A 100 20.90 -2.27 1.10
C GLU A 100 19.43 -1.99 0.76
N ILE A 101 19.00 -2.26 -0.48
CA ILE A 101 17.59 -2.11 -0.88
C ILE A 101 16.69 -3.03 -0.04
N ARG A 102 17.10 -4.28 0.18
CA ARG A 102 16.36 -5.24 1.01
C ARG A 102 16.38 -4.87 2.48
N ALA A 103 17.50 -4.35 3.00
CA ALA A 103 17.61 -3.85 4.37
C ALA A 103 16.64 -2.69 4.64
N ALA A 104 16.35 -1.87 3.62
CA ALA A 104 15.32 -0.84 3.66
C ALA A 104 13.87 -1.39 3.54
N GLY A 105 13.68 -2.71 3.47
CA GLY A 105 12.36 -3.35 3.33
C GLY A 105 11.78 -3.30 1.92
N ILE A 106 12.55 -2.89 0.91
CA ILE A 106 12.09 -2.77 -0.47
C ILE A 106 12.36 -4.09 -1.20
N LYS A 107 11.35 -4.58 -1.92
CA LYS A 107 11.46 -5.81 -2.71
C LYS A 107 12.28 -5.56 -3.98
N VAL A 108 13.18 -6.49 -4.31
CA VAL A 108 13.92 -6.52 -5.58
C VAL A 108 13.37 -7.68 -6.42
N LYS A 109 13.27 -7.49 -7.75
CA LYS A 109 12.86 -8.56 -8.66
C LYS A 109 13.91 -9.68 -8.65
N GLU A 110 13.47 -10.92 -8.46
CA GLU A 110 14.35 -12.08 -8.60
C GLU A 110 14.68 -12.28 -10.08
N SER A 111 15.96 -12.45 -10.39
CA SER A 111 16.49 -12.68 -11.73
C SER A 111 16.44 -14.16 -12.08
#